data_AF-A0A414ZJX2-F1
#
_entry.id   AF-A0A414ZJX2-F1
#
_cell.length_a   1.000
_cell.length_b   1.000
_cell.length_c   1.000
_cell.angle_alpha   90.00
_cell.angle_beta   90.00
_cell.angle_gamma   90.00
#
_symmetry.space_group_name_H-M   'P 1'
#
loop_
_entity.id
_entity.type
_entity.pdbx_description
1 polymer ?
#
loop_
_entity_poly.entity_id
_entity_poly.type
_entity_poly.pdbx_seq_one_letter_code
_entity_poly.pdbx_strand_id
1 'polypeptide(L)'
;MLEKIVKLIELRKEPVLLSAIWILHNLVYTKNTVIDTIGIERIDRLLFFLAELINYDNAAMKDIKHCIELRQACAALAFRLFDWKTVNCGKGVEKWREICKSSDEANEVRNQWIW
;
A
#
# COMPACT_ATOMS: atom_id res chain seq x y z
N MET A 1 4.65 16.29 -8.14
CA MET A 1 5.51 15.16 -7.72
C MET A 1 4.69 13.89 -7.50
N LEU A 2 3.65 13.94 -6.66
CA LEU A 2 2.72 12.83 -6.42
C LEU A 2 2.12 12.24 -7.71
N GLU A 3 1.74 13.08 -8.66
CA GLU A 3 1.17 12.67 -9.95
C GLU A 3 2.16 11.84 -10.82
N LYS A 4 3.46 12.12 -10.72
CA LYS A 4 4.50 11.34 -11.41
C LYS A 4 4.70 9.99 -10.73
N ILE A 5 4.60 9.94 -9.39
CA ILE A 5 4.71 8.71 -8.61
C ILE A 5 3.52 7.79 -8.89
N VAL A 6 2.29 8.34 -8.89
CA VAL A 6 1.08 7.58 -9.23
C VAL A 6 1.17 7.02 -10.66
N LYS A 7 1.59 7.83 -11.65
CA LYS A 7 1.81 7.35 -13.02
C LYS A 7 2.87 6.25 -13.11
N LEU A 8 3.96 6.33 -12.35
CA LEU A 8 4.98 5.27 -12.32
C LEU A 8 4.43 3.95 -11.76
N ILE A 9 3.56 4.04 -10.76
CA ILE A 9 2.87 2.90 -10.17
C ILE A 9 1.88 2.29 -11.18
N GLU A 10 1.11 3.11 -11.89
CA GLU A 10 0.23 2.67 -12.99
C GLU A 10 1.01 2.01 -14.14
N LEU A 11 2.22 2.47 -14.42
CA LEU A 11 3.09 1.96 -15.48
C LEU A 11 3.77 0.62 -15.15
N ARG A 12 3.66 0.11 -13.91
CA ARG A 12 4.12 -1.24 -13.51
C ARG A 12 5.58 -1.56 -13.89
N LYS A 13 6.45 -0.55 -14.02
CA LYS A 13 7.87 -0.79 -14.33
C LYS A 13 8.60 -1.20 -13.06
N GLU A 14 8.94 -2.48 -12.95
CA GLU A 14 9.85 -2.95 -11.90
C GLU A 14 11.29 -2.49 -12.20
N PRO A 15 12.11 -2.15 -11.18
CA PRO A 15 11.89 -2.24 -9.72
C PRO A 15 11.25 -0.99 -9.07
N VAL A 16 10.60 -0.13 -9.86
CA VAL A 16 10.16 1.22 -9.44
C VAL A 16 8.95 1.17 -8.51
N LEU A 17 8.12 0.12 -8.61
CA LEU A 17 6.86 0.02 -7.87
C LEU A 17 7.07 -0.14 -6.35
N LEU A 18 7.88 -1.11 -5.93
CA LEU A 18 8.16 -1.35 -4.50
C LEU A 18 8.79 -0.12 -3.83
N SER A 19 9.78 0.47 -4.49
CA SER A 19 10.46 1.68 -4.01
C SER A 19 9.50 2.87 -3.90
N ALA A 20 8.59 3.03 -4.86
CA ALA A 20 7.59 4.09 -4.84
C ALA A 20 6.61 3.97 -3.65
N ILE A 21 6.17 2.75 -3.33
CA ILE A 21 5.30 2.49 -2.18
C ILE A 21 6.02 2.85 -0.87
N TRP A 22 7.30 2.49 -0.72
CA TRP A 22 8.09 2.86 0.46
C TRP A 22 8.33 4.37 0.60
N ILE A 23 8.55 5.09 -0.52
CA ILE A 23 8.64 6.55 -0.50
C ILE A 23 7.33 7.15 0.00
N LEU A 24 6.18 6.68 -0.51
CA LEU A 24 4.87 7.13 -0.02
C LEU A 24 4.68 6.81 1.46
N HIS A 25 5.07 5.61 1.91
CA HIS A 25 5.03 5.24 3.32
C HIS A 25 5.80 6.25 4.18
N ASN A 26 7.02 6.61 3.78
CA ASN A 26 7.85 7.54 4.55
C ASN A 26 7.30 8.96 4.57
N LEU A 27 6.70 9.41 3.46
CA LEU A 27 6.04 10.72 3.41
C LEU A 27 4.79 10.76 4.30
N VAL A 28 4.01 9.68 4.32
CA VAL A 28 2.83 9.54 5.19
C VAL A 28 3.25 9.44 6.66
N TYR A 29 4.27 8.65 6.96
CA TYR A 29 4.82 8.50 8.30
C TYR A 29 5.30 9.82 8.90
N THR A 30 5.98 10.64 8.09
CA THR A 30 6.47 11.97 8.51
C THR A 30 5.38 13.04 8.54
N LYS A 31 4.12 12.70 8.23
CA LYS A 31 3.00 13.64 8.07
C LYS A 31 3.38 14.86 7.21
N ASN A 32 4.11 14.58 6.13
CA ASN A 32 4.75 15.61 5.32
C ASN A 32 3.70 16.52 4.69
N THR A 33 3.93 17.84 4.71
CA THR A 33 2.99 18.86 4.19
C THR A 33 2.74 18.77 2.69
N VAL A 34 3.58 18.04 1.94
CA VAL A 34 3.37 17.71 0.53
C VAL A 34 2.14 16.81 0.32
N ILE A 35 1.72 16.05 1.34
CA ILE A 35 0.52 15.21 1.28
C ILE A 35 -0.64 15.99 1.92
N ASP A 36 -1.49 16.55 1.06
CA ASP A 36 -2.74 17.17 1.44
C ASP A 36 -3.88 16.14 1.52
N THR A 37 -5.08 16.59 1.89
CA THR A 37 -6.27 15.73 1.97
C THR A 37 -6.58 15.03 0.64
N ILE A 38 -6.39 15.71 -0.50
CA ILE A 38 -6.59 15.14 -1.83
C ILE A 38 -5.56 14.03 -2.11
N GLY A 39 -4.31 14.24 -1.71
CA GLY A 39 -3.24 13.27 -1.75
C GLY A 39 -3.56 12.02 -0.94
N ILE A 40 -4.08 12.17 0.28
CA ILE A 40 -4.53 11.07 1.12
C ILE A 40 -5.59 10.22 0.40
N GLU A 41 -6.63 10.84 -0.14
CA GLU A 41 -7.67 10.12 -0.88
C GLU A 41 -7.14 9.41 -2.14
N ARG A 42 -6.17 10.02 -2.83
CA ARG A 42 -5.51 9.39 -3.98
C ARG A 42 -4.70 8.17 -3.55
N ILE A 43 -3.97 8.24 -2.44
CA ILE A 43 -3.20 7.10 -1.92
C ILE A 43 -4.14 5.99 -1.46
N ASP A 44 -5.28 6.32 -0.83
CA ASP A 44 -6.28 5.31 -0.46
C ASP A 44 -6.84 4.59 -1.69
N ARG A 45 -7.26 5.32 -2.73
CA ARG A 45 -7.72 4.70 -3.99
C ARG A 45 -6.64 3.83 -4.63
N LEU A 46 -5.39 4.26 -4.56
CA LEU A 46 -4.27 3.48 -5.05
C LEU A 46 -4.10 2.18 -4.26
N LEU A 47 -4.18 2.24 -2.92
CA LEU A 47 -4.12 1.05 -2.06
C LEU A 47 -5.23 0.05 -2.40
N PHE A 48 -6.45 0.54 -2.65
CA PHE A 48 -7.56 -0.31 -3.07
C PHE A 48 -7.25 -1.04 -4.38
N PHE A 49 -6.76 -0.32 -5.40
CA PHE A 49 -6.36 -0.91 -6.67
C PHE A 49 -5.22 -1.93 -6.53
N LEU A 50 -4.20 -1.60 -5.72
CA LEU A 50 -3.05 -2.46 -5.47
C LEU A 50 -3.45 -3.77 -4.78
N ALA A 51 -4.48 -3.76 -3.92
CA ALA A 51 -4.99 -4.97 -3.26
C ALA A 51 -5.56 -5.99 -4.27
N GLU A 52 -6.19 -5.51 -5.35
CA GLU A 52 -6.72 -6.38 -6.41
C GLU A 52 -5.62 -6.86 -7.36
N LEU A 53 -4.68 -5.98 -7.67
CA LEU A 53 -3.58 -6.26 -8.61
C LEU A 53 -2.55 -7.25 -8.04
N ILE A 54 -2.15 -7.04 -6.79
CA ILE A 54 -1.05 -7.77 -6.16
C ILE A 54 -1.63 -8.95 -5.39
N ASN A 55 -1.96 -10.05 -6.06
CA ASN A 55 -2.45 -11.27 -5.41
C ASN A 55 -1.55 -12.47 -5.77
N TYR A 56 -1.56 -13.51 -4.93
CA TYR A 56 -0.68 -14.67 -5.08
C TYR A 56 -1.02 -15.53 -6.31
N ASP A 57 -2.29 -15.54 -6.72
CA ASP A 57 -2.78 -16.32 -7.87
C ASP A 57 -2.56 -15.60 -9.22
N ASN A 58 -2.01 -14.38 -9.20
CA ASN A 58 -1.77 -13.61 -10.39
C ASN A 58 -0.58 -14.23 -11.15
N ALA A 59 -0.86 -14.87 -12.28
CA ALA A 59 0.16 -15.49 -13.13
C ALA A 59 1.27 -14.53 -13.61
N ALA A 60 1.03 -13.21 -13.54
CA ALA A 60 2.05 -12.19 -13.81
C ALA A 60 3.07 -12.03 -12.65
N MET A 61 2.67 -12.35 -11.41
CA MET A 61 3.55 -12.42 -10.24
C MET A 61 4.30 -13.75 -10.24
N LYS A 62 5.37 -13.82 -11.03
CA LYS A 62 6.20 -15.02 -11.14
C LYS A 62 7.07 -15.30 -9.90
N ASP A 63 7.19 -14.33 -9.00
CA ASP A 63 7.98 -14.41 -7.78
C ASP A 63 7.11 -14.13 -6.55
N ILE A 64 6.84 -15.19 -5.77
CA ILE A 64 6.05 -15.13 -4.53
C ILE A 64 6.73 -14.21 -3.51
N LYS A 65 8.06 -14.20 -3.44
CA LYS A 65 8.79 -13.36 -2.50
C LYS A 65 8.57 -11.88 -2.82
N HIS A 66 8.71 -11.51 -4.09
CA HIS A 66 8.44 -10.15 -4.55
C HIS A 66 6.99 -9.73 -4.32
N CYS A 67 6.04 -10.67 -4.49
CA CYS A 67 4.63 -10.43 -4.16
C CYS A 67 4.45 -10.11 -2.67
N ILE A 68 5.06 -10.90 -1.78
CA ILE A 68 5.03 -10.65 -0.33
C ILE A 68 5.63 -9.28 0.01
N GLU A 69 6.77 -8.91 -0.58
CA GLU A 69 7.42 -7.61 -0.34
C GLU A 69 6.53 -6.44 -0.76
N LEU A 70 5.86 -6.53 -1.92
CA LEU A 70 4.90 -5.52 -2.38
C LEU A 70 3.68 -5.43 -1.46
N ARG A 71 3.10 -6.57 -1.07
CA ARG A 71 1.95 -6.64 -0.17
C ARG A 71 2.31 -6.08 1.21
N GLN A 72 3.50 -6.39 1.72
CA GLN A 72 4.02 -5.86 2.97
C GLN A 72 4.14 -4.33 2.92
N ALA A 73 4.73 -3.78 1.85
CA ALA A 73 4.87 -2.34 1.67
C ALA A 73 3.49 -1.64 1.61
N CYS A 74 2.52 -2.24 0.92
CA CYS A 74 1.15 -1.71 0.86
C CYS A 74 0.46 -1.75 2.22
N ALA A 75 0.58 -2.86 2.95
CA ALA A 75 0.03 -3.00 4.30
C ALA A 75 0.63 -1.97 5.25
N ALA A 76 1.95 -1.77 5.23
CA ALA A 76 2.63 -0.76 6.03
C ALA A 76 2.15 0.65 5.70
N LEU A 77 2.04 1.01 4.42
CA LEU A 77 1.53 2.31 3.98
C LEU A 77 0.07 2.52 4.44
N ALA A 78 -0.78 1.51 4.29
CA ALA A 78 -2.17 1.56 4.73
C ALA A 78 -2.27 1.79 6.25
N PHE A 79 -1.40 1.14 7.05
CA PHE A 79 -1.35 1.36 8.49
C PHE A 79 -0.97 2.80 8.83
N ARG A 80 0.03 3.38 8.15
CA ARG A 80 0.41 4.78 8.38
C ARG A 80 -0.70 5.77 8.03
N LEU A 81 -1.45 5.49 6.97
CA LEU A 81 -2.63 6.29 6.62
C LEU A 81 -3.71 6.18 7.70
N PHE A 82 -3.92 4.98 8.25
CA PHE A 82 -4.85 4.77 9.36
C PHE A 82 -4.45 5.55 10.62
N ASP A 83 -3.18 5.46 11.01
CA ASP A 83 -2.61 6.18 12.16
C ASP A 83 -2.70 7.71 11.98
N TRP A 84 -2.60 8.20 10.74
CA TRP A 84 -2.73 9.63 10.46
C TRP A 84 -4.20 10.10 10.53
N LYS A 85 -5.17 9.38 9.97
CA LYS A 85 -6.60 9.76 10.02
C LYS A 85 -7.46 8.67 10.66
N THR A 86 -7.48 8.64 11.98
CA THR A 86 -8.24 7.66 12.79
C THR A 86 -9.77 7.69 12.60
N VAL A 87 -10.35 8.76 12.05
CA VAL A 87 -11.81 8.97 12.02
C VAL A 87 -12.45 8.74 10.64
N ASN A 88 -11.67 8.68 9.55
CA ASN A 88 -12.23 8.51 8.20
C ASN A 88 -11.18 7.89 7.27
N CYS A 89 -10.95 6.59 7.43
CA CYS A 89 -10.12 5.84 6.50
C CYS A 89 -10.94 5.43 5.29
N GLY A 90 -10.33 5.53 4.11
CA GLY A 90 -10.98 5.13 2.88
C GLY A 90 -10.99 3.61 2.70
N LYS A 91 -11.64 3.19 1.62
CA LYS A 91 -11.89 1.77 1.30
C LYS A 91 -10.58 1.00 1.10
N GLY A 92 -9.53 1.65 0.62
CA GLY A 92 -8.22 1.01 0.42
C GLY A 92 -7.59 0.59 1.72
N VAL A 93 -7.56 1.49 2.70
CA VAL A 93 -7.04 1.21 4.05
C VAL A 93 -7.84 0.08 4.72
N GLU A 94 -9.17 0.12 4.65
CA GLU A 94 -10.02 -0.94 5.19
C GLU A 94 -9.75 -2.29 4.52
N LYS A 95 -9.59 -2.31 3.20
CA LYS A 95 -9.28 -3.53 2.46
C LYS A 95 -7.97 -4.17 2.93
N TRP A 96 -6.92 -3.37 3.12
CA TRP A 96 -5.63 -3.86 3.62
C TRP A 96 -5.68 -4.31 5.07
N ARG A 97 -6.49 -3.65 5.91
CA ARG A 97 -6.76 -4.12 7.27
C ARG A 97 -7.37 -5.52 7.27
N GLU A 98 -8.37 -5.76 6.41
CA GLU A 98 -9.00 -7.09 6.33
C GLU A 98 -8.05 -8.14 5.76
N ILE A 99 -7.22 -7.79 4.77
CA ILE A 99 -6.14 -8.65 4.27
C ILE A 99 -5.21 -9.10 5.41
N CYS A 100 -4.77 -8.17 6.25
CA CYS A 100 -3.83 -8.48 7.33
C CYS A 100 -4.43 -9.32 8.47
N LYS A 101 -5.77 -9.43 8.55
CA LYS A 101 -6.46 -10.34 9.48
C LYS A 101 -6.58 -11.76 8.94
N SER A 102 -6.44 -11.96 7.63
CA SER A 102 -6.56 -13.28 7.02
C SER A 102 -5.48 -14.24 7.53
N SER A 103 -5.86 -15.47 7.85
CA SER A 103 -4.91 -16.54 8.21
C SER A 103 -4.06 -16.99 7.04
N ASP A 104 -4.56 -16.80 5.82
CA ASP A 104 -3.94 -17.28 4.58
C ASP A 104 -2.88 -16.29 4.05
N GLU A 105 -2.77 -15.12 4.68
CA GLU A 105 -1.80 -14.08 4.34
C GLU A 105 -0.43 -14.37 4.96
N ALA A 106 0.65 -13.99 4.27
CA ALA A 106 2.01 -14.12 4.79
C ALA A 106 2.21 -13.33 6.09
N ASN A 107 2.98 -13.91 7.03
CA ASN A 107 3.21 -13.31 8.35
C ASN A 107 3.86 -11.93 8.23
N GLU A 108 4.73 -11.71 7.26
CA GLU A 108 5.40 -10.44 6.97
C GLU A 108 4.41 -9.30 6.71
N VAL A 109 3.31 -9.61 6.02
CA VAL A 109 2.22 -8.68 5.70
C VAL A 109 1.32 -8.50 6.91
N ARG A 110 0.91 -9.59 7.56
CA ARG A 110 0.05 -9.57 8.75
C ARG A 110 0.66 -8.75 9.88
N ASN A 111 1.96 -8.95 10.13
CA ASN A 111 2.73 -8.26 11.18
C ASN A 111 2.76 -6.73 11.02
N GLN A 112 2.37 -6.17 9.86
CA GLN A 112 2.25 -4.72 9.69
C GLN A 112 1.06 -4.12 10.45
N TRP A 113 0.10 -4.95 10.89
CA TRP A 113 -1.15 -4.53 11.53
C TRP A 113 -1.42 -5.21 12.87
N ILE A 114 -0.47 -5.98 13.39
CA ILE A 114 -0.60 -6.59 14.72
C ILE A 114 -0.33 -5.51 15.79
N TRP A 115 -1.28 -5.37 16.70
CA TRP A 115 -1.20 -4.59 17.93
C TRP A 115 -1.48 -5.51 19.11
#